data_AF-A0A965BW41-F1
#
_entry.id   AF-A0A965BW41-F1
#
_cell.length_a   1.000
_cell.length_b   1.000
_cell.length_c   1.000
_cell.angle_alpha   90.00
_cell.angle_beta   90.00
_cell.angle_gamma   90.00
#
_symmetry.space_group_name_H-M   'P 1'
#
loop_
_entity.id
_entity.type
_entity.pdbx_description
1 polymer ?
#
loop_
_entity_poly.entity_id
_entity_poly.type
_entity_poly.pdbx_seq_one_letter_code
_entity_poly.pdbx_strand_id
1 'polypeptide(L)'
;VRVFNDRGACLGGLRLDPGLMRGVAMMATGAWYDPLEPGVPGSMCVHGNPNVLTADVGTSKLGQGPSAQSCLVEVEKWTAPLPPVRVHLPPVIEEAP
;
A
#
# COMPACT_ATOMS: atom_id res chain seq x y z
N VAL A 1 -1.63 -0.92 -11.73
CA VAL A 1 -2.98 -0.53 -11.26
C VAL A 1 -2.84 0.33 -10.02
N ARG A 2 -3.84 1.14 -9.71
CA ARG A 2 -3.95 1.83 -8.42
C ARG A 2 -4.98 1.07 -7.57
N VAL A 3 -4.60 0.74 -6.34
CA VAL A 3 -5.46 0.12 -5.33
C VAL A 3 -5.70 1.15 -4.24
N PHE A 4 -6.95 1.39 -3.84
CA PHE A 4 -7.27 2.49 -2.95
C PHE A 4 -8.56 2.28 -2.13
N ASN A 5 -8.68 3.05 -1.06
CA ASN A 5 -9.91 3.31 -0.31
C ASN A 5 -9.77 4.65 0.43
N ASP A 6 -10.69 4.96 1.34
CA ASP A 6 -10.71 6.22 2.08
C ASP A 6 -9.49 6.45 3.00
N ARG A 7 -8.72 5.39 3.31
CA ARG A 7 -7.53 5.46 4.18
C ARG A 7 -6.26 5.78 3.41
N GLY A 8 -6.18 5.38 2.14
CA GLY A 8 -4.96 5.55 1.36
C GLY A 8 -5.00 4.85 0.01
N ALA A 9 -3.84 4.85 -0.66
CA ALA A 9 -3.66 4.23 -1.96
C ALA A 9 -2.25 3.67 -2.13
N CYS A 10 -2.12 2.67 -3.00
CA CYS A 10 -0.83 2.22 -3.50
C CYS A 10 -0.87 1.79 -4.97
N LEU A 11 0.30 1.76 -5.61
CA LEU A 11 0.47 1.14 -6.92
C LEU A 11 0.82 -0.34 -6.79
N GLY A 12 0.44 -1.12 -7.80
CA GLY A 12 0.79 -2.53 -7.90
C GLY A 12 0.76 -3.05 -9.34
N GLY A 13 1.53 -4.11 -9.58
CA GLY A 13 1.39 -4.93 -10.78
C GLY A 13 0.11 -5.76 -10.74
N LEU A 14 -0.54 -5.96 -11.88
CA LEU A 14 -1.72 -6.81 -11.99
C LEU A 14 -1.32 -8.14 -12.63
N ARG A 15 -1.55 -9.25 -11.91
CA ARG A 15 -1.48 -10.61 -12.45
C ARG A 15 -2.86 -11.24 -12.32
N LEU A 16 -3.45 -11.65 -13.44
CA LEU A 16 -4.71 -12.37 -13.44
C LEU A 16 -4.49 -13.83 -13.01
N ASP A 17 -5.34 -14.32 -12.11
CA ASP A 17 -5.27 -15.69 -11.61
C ASP A 17 -6.68 -16.32 -11.61
N PRO A 18 -6.94 -17.36 -12.41
CA PRO A 18 -8.25 -18.01 -12.46
C PRO A 18 -8.59 -18.79 -11.19
N GLY A 19 -7.61 -19.08 -10.32
CA GLY A 19 -7.83 -19.72 -9.02
C GLY A 19 -8.27 -18.76 -7.92
N LEU A 20 -8.21 -17.44 -8.15
CA LEU A 20 -8.63 -16.44 -7.19
C LEU A 20 -10.14 -16.20 -7.27
N MET A 21 -10.80 -16.14 -6.10
CA MET A 21 -12.24 -15.86 -6.03
C MET A 21 -12.58 -14.52 -6.70
N ARG A 22 -13.66 -14.49 -7.48
CA ARG A 22 -14.15 -13.25 -8.11
C ARG A 22 -14.44 -12.19 -7.04
N GLY A 23 -13.94 -10.97 -7.26
CA GLY A 23 -14.09 -9.85 -6.34
C GLY A 23 -13.02 -9.80 -5.23
N VAL A 24 -12.10 -10.77 -5.20
CA VAL A 24 -10.97 -10.77 -4.26
C VAL A 24 -9.70 -10.36 -4.99
N ALA A 25 -8.91 -9.49 -4.35
CA ALA A 25 -7.53 -9.19 -4.75
C ALA A 25 -6.58 -9.72 -3.67
N MET A 26 -5.41 -10.22 -4.09
CA MET A 26 -4.37 -10.68 -3.18
C MET A 26 -3.10 -9.86 -3.38
N MET A 27 -2.51 -9.42 -2.29
CA MET A 27 -1.26 -8.66 -2.27
C MET A 27 -0.46 -9.03 -1.02
N ALA A 28 0.78 -9.46 -1.21
CA ALA A 28 1.62 -9.89 -0.11
C ALA A 28 2.07 -8.70 0.75
N THR A 29 2.07 -8.87 2.06
CA THR A 29 2.68 -7.93 3.01
C THR A 29 4.21 -7.96 2.89
N GLY A 30 4.88 -6.86 3.24
CA GLY A 30 6.34 -6.79 3.34
C GLY A 30 7.01 -5.84 2.33
N ALA A 31 6.27 -5.34 1.35
CA ALA A 31 6.76 -4.27 0.49
C ALA A 31 7.07 -3.02 1.32
N TRP A 32 8.25 -2.42 1.09
CA TRP A 32 8.64 -1.20 1.79
C TRP A 32 7.71 -0.04 1.38
N TYR A 33 7.47 0.89 2.31
CA TYR A 33 6.67 2.08 2.06
C TYR A 33 7.49 3.13 1.30
N ASP A 34 6.94 3.65 0.21
CA ASP A 34 7.55 4.69 -0.63
C ASP A 34 6.48 5.74 -0.98
N PRO A 35 6.28 6.77 -0.13
CA PRO A 35 5.26 7.79 -0.36
C PRO A 35 5.61 8.66 -1.55
N LEU A 36 4.73 8.81 -2.54
CA LEU A 36 4.90 9.72 -3.68
C LEU A 36 5.50 11.08 -3.26
N GLU A 37 4.92 11.69 -2.23
CA GLU A 37 5.39 12.90 -1.56
C GLU A 37 5.79 12.59 -0.11
N PRO A 38 7.10 12.43 0.18
CA PRO A 38 7.58 12.21 1.54
C PRO A 38 7.19 13.37 2.49
N GLY A 39 6.74 13.01 3.69
CA GLY A 39 6.30 13.99 4.69
C GLY A 39 4.86 14.48 4.52
N VAL A 40 4.19 14.16 3.41
CA VAL A 40 2.77 14.50 3.20
C VAL A 40 1.87 13.36 3.72
N PRO A 41 1.05 13.59 4.75
CA PRO A 41 0.12 12.59 5.27
C PRO A 41 -0.84 12.09 4.18
N GLY A 42 -1.07 10.78 4.13
CA GLY A 42 -1.95 10.17 3.14
C GLY A 42 -1.37 10.08 1.72
N SER A 43 -0.11 10.48 1.51
CA SER A 43 0.55 10.29 0.22
C SER A 43 0.53 8.83 -0.21
N MET A 44 0.12 8.59 -1.46
CA MET A 44 0.05 7.26 -2.08
C MET A 44 1.41 6.57 -2.04
N CYS A 45 1.43 5.27 -1.73
CA CYS A 45 2.63 4.46 -1.80
C CYS A 45 2.90 4.00 -3.25
N VAL A 46 4.02 4.39 -3.83
CA VAL A 46 4.35 4.06 -5.24
C VAL A 46 4.95 2.65 -5.38
N HIS A 47 5.46 2.07 -4.29
CA HIS A 47 6.08 0.74 -4.30
C HIS A 47 5.08 -0.40 -4.09
N GLY A 48 3.96 -0.14 -3.40
CA GLY A 48 2.93 -1.15 -3.14
C GLY A 48 3.01 -1.78 -1.75
N ASN A 49 3.05 -0.97 -0.68
CA ASN A 49 2.82 -1.48 0.67
C ASN A 49 1.31 -1.59 0.92
N PRO A 50 0.73 -2.79 1.17
CA PRO A 50 -0.71 -2.95 1.31
C PRO A 50 -1.26 -2.41 2.64
N ASN A 51 -0.41 -2.22 3.66
CA ASN A 51 -0.87 -1.76 4.99
C ASN A 51 -1.30 -0.28 4.97
N VAL A 52 -0.98 0.48 3.92
CA VAL A 52 -1.55 1.83 3.72
C VAL A 52 -3.07 1.81 3.50
N LEU A 53 -3.63 0.62 3.24
CA LEU A 53 -5.06 0.41 2.98
C LEU A 53 -5.79 -0.21 4.18
N THR A 54 -5.08 -0.71 5.19
CA THR A 54 -5.66 -1.49 6.29
C THR A 54 -6.12 -0.61 7.45
N ALA A 55 -7.13 -1.04 8.20
CA ALA A 55 -7.57 -0.31 9.40
C ALA A 55 -6.69 -0.69 10.59
N ASP A 56 -6.29 0.32 11.36
CA ASP A 56 -5.66 0.13 12.65
C ASP A 56 -6.74 0.05 13.74
N VAL A 57 -7.36 -1.13 13.87
CA VAL A 57 -8.41 -1.39 14.85
C VAL A 57 -8.23 -2.76 15.50
N GLY A 58 -8.46 -2.82 16.81
CA GLY A 58 -8.42 -4.05 17.59
C GLY A 58 -9.54 -5.02 17.21
N THR A 59 -9.27 -6.33 17.25
CA THR A 59 -10.27 -7.37 16.89
C THR A 59 -11.54 -7.33 17.74
N SER A 60 -11.43 -6.99 19.03
CA SER A 60 -12.55 -6.85 19.95
C SER A 60 -12.10 -6.15 21.24
N LYS A 61 -13.06 -5.75 22.09
CA LYS A 61 -12.78 -5.17 23.43
C LYS A 61 -11.84 -6.04 24.28
N LEU A 62 -11.93 -7.37 24.14
CA LEU A 62 -11.13 -8.33 24.90
C LEU A 62 -9.76 -8.59 24.25
N GLY A 63 -9.75 -8.98 22.98
CA GLY A 63 -8.55 -9.51 22.33
C GLY A 63 -7.52 -8.46 21.90
N GLN A 64 -7.98 -7.27 21.47
CA GLN A 64 -7.13 -6.14 21.04
C GLN A 64 -6.00 -6.52 20.06
N GLY A 65 -6.19 -7.58 19.27
CA GLY A 65 -5.23 -8.02 18.25
C GLY A 65 -5.39 -7.25 16.93
N PRO A 66 -4.48 -7.43 15.96
CA PRO A 66 -4.56 -6.78 14.66
C PRO A 66 -5.71 -7.33 13.80
N SER A 67 -6.41 -6.43 13.09
CA SER A 67 -7.55 -6.78 12.21
C SER A 67 -7.27 -6.48 10.72
N ALA A 68 -6.00 -6.47 10.32
CA ALA A 68 -5.55 -5.95 9.02
C ALA A 68 -6.17 -6.62 7.79
N GLN A 69 -6.51 -7.92 7.87
CA GLN A 69 -7.06 -8.68 6.74
C GLN A 69 -8.54 -8.42 6.47
N SER A 70 -9.22 -7.66 7.33
CA SER A 70 -10.57 -7.13 7.06
C SER A 70 -10.44 -5.80 6.30
N CYS A 71 -10.26 -5.88 4.98
CA CYS A 71 -9.98 -4.72 4.15
C CYS A 71 -10.74 -4.74 2.83
N LEU A 72 -11.56 -3.71 2.59
CA LEU A 72 -12.19 -3.44 1.30
C LEU A 72 -11.39 -2.38 0.55
N VAL A 73 -11.28 -2.57 -0.77
CA VAL A 73 -10.53 -1.71 -1.68
C VAL A 73 -11.23 -1.64 -3.02
N GLU A 74 -10.98 -0.55 -3.74
CA GLU A 74 -11.24 -0.43 -5.18
C GLU A 74 -9.93 -0.53 -5.95
N VAL A 75 -10.02 -1.00 -7.20
CA VAL A 75 -8.87 -1.16 -8.10
C VAL A 75 -9.17 -0.53 -9.45
N GLU A 76 -8.29 0.35 -9.91
CA GLU A 76 -8.42 0.98 -11.22
C GLU A 76 -7.12 0.90 -12.04
N LYS A 77 -7.27 1.09 -13.36
CA LYS A 77 -6.12 1.21 -14.25
C LYS A 77 -5.38 2.51 -13.94
N TRP A 78 -4.07 2.40 -13.71
CA TRP A 78 -3.19 3.56 -13.65
C TRP A 78 -2.88 4.03 -15.08
N THR A 79 -3.14 5.30 -15.39
CA THR A 79 -3.01 5.86 -16.74
C THR A 79 -1.97 6.98 -16.85
N ALA A 80 -1.42 7.43 -15.73
CA ALA A 80 -0.34 8.41 -15.69
C ALA A 80 1.04 7.73 -15.85
N PRO A 81 2.12 8.49 -16.09
CA PRO A 81 3.47 7.96 -16.00
C PRO A 81 3.73 7.29 -14.64
N LEU A 82 4.60 6.27 -14.62
CA LEU A 82 4.98 5.62 -13.37
C LEU A 82 5.92 6.53 -12.57
N PRO A 83 5.59 6.86 -11.31
CA PRO A 83 6.52 7.53 -10.41
C PRO A 83 7.76 6.65 -10.15
N PRO A 84 8.92 7.26 -9.83
CA PRO A 84 10.11 6.50 -9.47
C PRO A 84 9.92 5.77 -8.14
N VAL A 85 10.39 4.53 -8.06
CA VAL A 85 10.54 3.80 -6.79
C VAL A 85 11.91 4.16 -6.21
N ARG A 86 11.91 4.86 -5.08
CA ARG A 86 13.11 5.37 -4.39
C ARG A 86 13.56 4.47 -3.26
N VAL A 87 12.72 3.56 -2.79
CA VAL A 87 12.96 2.77 -1.59
C VAL A 87 14.18 1.83 -1.65
N HIS A 88 14.66 1.56 -2.87
CA HIS A 88 15.86 0.76 -3.13
C HIS A 88 17.12 1.62 -3.33
N LEU A 89 16.98 2.94 -3.31
CA LEU A 89 18.10 3.88 -3.42
C LEU A 89 18.73 4.09 -2.04
N PRO A 90 20.05 4.30 -1.96
CA PRO A 90 20.67 4.72 -0.72
C PRO A 90 20.10 6.07 -0.27
N PRO A 91 20.03 6.34 1.05
CA PRO A 91 19.65 7.64 1.55
C PRO A 91 20.68 8.70 1.14
N VAL A 92 20.25 9.97 1.09
CA VAL A 92 21.17 11.09 0.98
C VAL A 92 22.00 11.14 2.26
N ILE A 93 23.32 11.13 2.10
CA ILE A 93 24.25 11.29 3.23
C ILE A 93 24.48 12.78 3.40
N GLU A 94 24.01 13.33 4.53
CA GLU A 94 24.29 14.70 4.93
C GLU A 94 25.54 14.70 5.82
N GLU A 95 26.47 15.63 5.57
CA GLU A 95 27.60 15.83 6.47
C GLU A 95 27.10 16.44 7.78
N ALA A 96 27.64 15.98 8.91
CA ALA A 96 27.31 16.53 10.21
C ALA A 96 27.71 18.03 10.27
N PRO A 97 26.88 18.89 10.87
CA PRO A 97 27.18 20.32 10.99
C PRO A 97 28.40 20.61 11.85
#